data_AF-I0GU27-F1
#
_entry.id   AF-I0GU27-F1
#
_cell.length_a   1.000
_cell.length_b   1.000
_cell.length_c   1.000
_cell.angle_alpha   90.00
_cell.angle_beta   90.00
_cell.angle_gamma   90.00
#
_symmetry.space_group_name_H-M   'P 1'
#
loop_
_entity.id
_entity.type
_entity.pdbx_description
1 polymer ?
#
loop_
_entity_poly.entity_id
_entity_poly.type
_entity_poly.pdbx_seq_one_letter_code
_entity_poly.pdbx_strand_id
1 'polypeptide(L)'
;MKEISYVDELYIAPCVQGNLLAEEEIVPRKYAEAKRAKADKFYKAMALFYFFCLWELISYLNMRSGWFNPVFLPSPVTVLETGYEYLMNGTLILHIGMSFYRMLAGFLLGVAGALVVGIMIAMSRTWDNLLSPILNMVGPIPVFAFLPMFLIWFGIGEASKIALIAYATFVPMLIYIIGGIRETDPILIRSAKSLGATNYQIFTKVILNSALPKIFEGMKMSLALTFSALVVAEMMGASTGLGYIIVNAKNWFKMADMFLAANGVPVKIVAPMADIGNTQCVVARKDAGINKAKDLEGKKIGMAAGSGVLIAIRNMANDMNVDVNKINFVTLSPSDQIAAMEHGDIDAMACWEPWVSNGQKAGGKLLFSGLKSYLEDKQGDVSWLSFYTTMQVTDNFLKERPEDVKAMLRALKKATDFINEHPDEAAEIIAKEINLDKDQVKHIMAQNKYDMKFDAHFKAACTEMSAFMLEMKNIPTNPDFTKYADPSSLKAVDASLVTE
;
A
#
# COMPACT_ATOMS: atom_id res chain seq x y z
N MET A 1 -1.27 49.36 26.63
CA MET A 1 -0.63 50.68 26.55
C MET A 1 0.89 50.49 26.60
N LYS A 2 1.49 50.41 25.40
CA LYS A 2 2.89 50.66 24.99
C LYS A 2 2.95 50.07 23.58
N GLU A 3 2.64 50.91 22.59
CA GLU A 3 2.75 50.57 21.18
C GLU A 3 4.22 50.29 20.85
N ILE A 4 4.48 49.12 20.28
CA ILE A 4 5.78 48.77 19.73
C ILE A 4 5.72 49.18 18.26
N SER A 5 6.26 50.35 17.95
CA SER A 5 6.43 50.82 16.56
C SER A 5 7.61 50.09 15.93
N TYR A 6 7.36 49.43 14.80
CA TYR A 6 8.40 48.92 13.91
C TYR A 6 8.47 49.88 12.72
N VAL A 7 9.63 50.50 12.50
CA VAL A 7 9.86 51.34 11.31
C VAL A 7 10.96 50.67 10.49
N ASP A 8 10.56 50.13 9.34
CA ASP A 8 11.45 49.82 8.22
C ASP A 8 11.76 51.11 7.44
N GLU A 9 12.98 51.16 6.88
CA GLU A 9 13.50 52.15 5.92
C GLU A 9 14.19 53.43 6.46
N LEU A 10 15.45 53.58 6.05
CA LEU A 10 16.27 54.78 6.14
C LEU A 10 15.58 55.94 5.40
N TYR A 11 15.31 57.05 6.11
CA TYR A 11 15.18 58.37 5.49
C TYR A 11 16.06 59.38 6.23
N ILE A 12 16.87 60.09 5.47
CA ILE A 12 17.83 61.10 5.92
C ILE A 12 17.06 62.31 6.50
N ALA A 13 17.56 62.83 7.64
CA ALA A 13 16.96 63.90 8.46
C ALA A 13 16.69 65.23 7.72
N PRO A 14 15.80 66.07 8.28
CA PRO A 14 16.34 67.27 8.94
C PRO A 14 15.75 67.59 10.33
N CYS A 15 16.63 68.21 11.11
CA CYS A 15 16.54 68.70 12.49
C CYS A 15 15.29 69.52 12.85
N VAL A 16 14.60 69.20 13.96
CA VAL A 16 13.98 70.17 14.91
C VAL A 16 13.94 69.55 16.32
N GLN A 17 14.21 70.40 17.32
CA GLN A 17 14.41 70.20 18.76
C GLN A 17 13.27 69.49 19.52
N GLY A 18 13.63 68.80 20.61
CA GLY A 18 12.76 68.69 21.80
C GLY A 18 12.85 67.38 22.58
N ASN A 19 13.31 67.48 23.83
CA ASN A 19 13.18 66.55 24.96
C ASN A 19 14.07 65.28 25.02
N LEU A 20 15.08 65.41 25.88
CA LEU A 20 15.61 64.33 26.71
C LEU A 20 14.47 63.71 27.54
N LEU A 21 14.33 62.37 27.53
CA LEU A 21 13.96 61.49 28.66
C LEU A 21 13.52 60.11 28.14
N ALA A 22 14.48 59.18 28.05
CA ALA A 22 14.39 57.74 28.30
C ALA A 22 15.58 57.07 27.60
N GLU A 23 16.61 56.68 28.35
CA GLU A 23 17.50 55.63 27.87
C GLU A 23 16.65 54.36 27.75
N GLU A 24 16.13 54.08 26.56
CA GLU A 24 15.66 52.75 26.24
C GLU A 24 16.86 51.81 26.36
N GLU A 25 16.81 50.92 27.34
CA GLU A 25 17.76 49.83 27.47
C GLU A 25 17.69 49.00 26.18
N ILE A 26 18.63 49.23 25.27
CA ILE A 26 18.73 48.52 23.99
C ILE A 26 19.14 47.08 24.31
N VAL A 27 18.17 46.23 24.63
CA VAL A 27 18.40 44.80 24.86
C VAL A 27 18.88 44.20 23.54
N PRO A 28 20.09 43.61 23.46
CA PRO A 28 20.60 43.04 22.23
C PRO A 28 19.63 41.98 21.70
N ARG A 29 19.19 42.13 20.44
CA ARG A 29 18.24 41.28 19.70
C ARG A 29 18.43 39.77 19.91
N LYS A 30 19.69 39.32 20.10
CA LYS A 30 20.08 37.93 20.38
C LYS A 30 19.51 37.33 21.68
N TYR A 31 19.29 38.11 22.74
CA TYR A 31 18.78 37.59 24.03
C TYR A 31 17.26 37.35 24.02
N ALA A 32 16.49 38.21 23.33
CA ALA A 32 15.05 38.03 23.16
C ALA A 32 14.73 36.85 22.21
N GLU A 33 15.55 36.64 21.18
CA GLU A 33 15.44 35.52 20.23
C GLU A 33 15.71 34.17 20.89
N ALA A 34 16.66 34.06 21.82
CA ALA A 34 16.94 32.80 22.52
C ALA A 34 15.79 32.38 23.47
N LYS A 35 15.19 33.34 24.18
CA LYS A 35 14.04 33.08 25.07
C LYS A 35 12.78 32.73 24.26
N ARG A 36 12.55 33.40 23.13
CA ARG A 36 11.50 33.04 22.16
C ARG A 36 11.74 31.67 21.53
N ALA A 37 12.96 31.34 21.10
CA ALA A 37 13.28 30.04 20.52
C ALA A 37 13.08 28.88 21.51
N LYS A 38 13.35 29.09 22.81
CA LYS A 38 13.07 28.09 23.87
C LYS A 38 11.57 27.95 24.13
N ALA A 39 10.84 29.06 24.15
CA ALA A 39 9.38 29.06 24.24
C ALA A 39 8.73 28.37 23.01
N ASP A 40 9.22 28.65 21.80
CA ASP A 40 8.73 28.06 20.55
C ASP A 40 8.98 26.55 20.51
N LYS A 41 10.16 26.09 20.96
CA LYS A 41 10.43 24.65 21.13
C LYS A 41 9.49 24.00 22.15
N PHE A 42 9.20 24.69 23.25
CA PHE A 42 8.25 24.21 24.26
C PHE A 42 6.82 24.11 23.72
N TYR A 43 6.32 25.15 23.03
CA TYR A 43 4.99 25.11 22.41
C TYR A 43 4.88 24.03 21.34
N LYS A 44 5.94 23.81 20.53
CA LYS A 44 5.99 22.71 19.56
C LYS A 44 5.96 21.33 20.23
N ALA A 45 6.71 21.14 21.31
CA ALA A 45 6.70 19.90 22.07
C ALA A 45 5.35 19.64 22.75
N MET A 46 4.72 20.69 23.31
CA MET A 46 3.39 20.62 23.89
C MET A 46 2.33 20.30 22.83
N ALA A 47 2.38 20.91 21.65
CA ALA A 47 1.46 20.59 20.57
C ALA A 47 1.52 19.11 20.17
N LEU A 48 2.74 18.55 20.05
CA LEU A 48 2.92 17.11 19.78
C LEU A 48 2.38 16.25 20.93
N PHE A 49 2.68 16.62 22.18
CA PHE A 49 2.19 15.91 23.35
C PHE A 49 0.66 15.89 23.40
N TYR A 50 0.02 17.05 23.24
CA TYR A 50 -1.44 17.16 23.19
C TYR A 50 -2.04 16.36 22.04
N PHE A 51 -1.40 16.34 20.86
CA PHE A 51 -1.85 15.52 19.74
C PHE A 51 -1.90 14.03 20.10
N PHE A 52 -0.82 13.48 20.67
CA PHE A 52 -0.79 12.07 21.09
C PHE A 52 -1.73 11.78 22.26
N CYS A 53 -1.86 12.67 23.23
CA CYS A 53 -2.82 12.52 24.32
C CYS A 53 -4.28 12.55 23.82
N LEU A 54 -4.58 13.42 22.85
CA LEU A 54 -5.90 13.47 22.22
C LEU A 54 -6.17 12.18 21.45
N TRP A 55 -5.21 11.69 20.67
CA TRP A 55 -5.35 10.43 19.94
C TRP A 55 -5.54 9.24 20.90
N GLU A 56 -4.76 9.14 21.98
CA GLU A 56 -4.94 8.10 23.01
C GLU A 56 -6.32 8.21 23.66
N LEU A 57 -6.76 9.42 24.02
CA LEU A 57 -8.07 9.64 24.63
C LEU A 57 -9.20 9.25 23.68
N ILE A 58 -9.14 9.63 22.40
CA ILE A 58 -10.14 9.27 21.39
C ILE A 58 -10.16 7.75 21.18
N SER A 59 -8.99 7.11 21.10
CA SER A 59 -8.87 5.66 20.92
C SER A 59 -9.45 4.91 22.12
N TYR A 60 -9.17 5.39 23.34
CA TYR A 60 -9.72 4.84 24.57
C TYR A 60 -11.24 5.01 24.69
N LEU A 61 -11.76 6.20 24.35
CA LEU A 61 -13.20 6.46 24.32
C LEU A 61 -13.90 5.62 23.26
N ASN A 62 -13.27 5.43 22.09
CA ASN A 62 -13.76 4.56 21.04
C ASN A 62 -13.81 3.10 21.49
N MET A 63 -12.78 2.62 22.18
CA MET A 63 -12.75 1.25 22.73
C MET A 63 -13.88 0.99 23.73
N ARG A 64 -14.27 1.99 24.52
CA ARG A 64 -15.39 1.88 25.48
C ARG A 64 -16.77 2.05 24.84
N SER A 65 -16.89 2.98 23.91
CA SER A 65 -18.19 3.42 23.35
C SER A 65 -18.55 2.69 22.06
N GLY A 66 -17.58 2.02 21.41
CA GLY A 66 -17.79 1.27 20.18
C GLY A 66 -18.19 2.12 18.98
N TRP A 67 -17.77 3.39 18.89
CA TRP A 67 -18.13 4.27 17.77
C TRP A 67 -17.63 3.74 16.43
N PHE A 68 -16.43 3.16 16.43
CA PHE A 68 -15.78 2.49 15.31
C PHE A 68 -15.07 1.24 15.81
N ASN A 69 -14.81 0.28 14.91
CA ASN A 69 -14.01 -0.89 15.23
C ASN A 69 -12.64 -0.43 15.78
N PRO A 70 -12.27 -0.76 17.03
CA PRO A 70 -11.04 -0.27 17.68
C PRO A 70 -9.76 -0.60 16.91
N VAL A 71 -9.78 -1.63 16.06
CA VAL A 71 -8.63 -2.00 15.24
C VAL A 71 -8.36 -0.98 14.13
N PHE A 72 -9.36 -0.26 13.63
CA PHE A 72 -9.15 0.80 12.64
C PHE A 72 -8.56 2.08 13.22
N LEU A 73 -8.61 2.22 14.55
CA LEU A 73 -8.03 3.35 15.27
C LEU A 73 -7.19 2.84 16.45
N PRO A 74 -6.04 2.19 16.18
CA PRO A 74 -5.16 1.72 17.23
C PRO A 74 -4.65 2.91 18.05
N SER A 75 -4.45 2.70 19.35
CA SER A 75 -3.91 3.75 20.20
C SER A 75 -2.41 3.98 19.89
N PRO A 76 -1.89 5.20 20.12
CA PRO A 76 -0.47 5.49 20.01
C PRO A 76 0.41 4.48 20.77
N VAL A 77 -0.03 4.00 21.93
CA VAL A 77 0.69 3.00 22.73
C VAL A 77 0.82 1.68 21.97
N THR A 78 -0.28 1.15 21.42
CA THR A 78 -0.27 -0.08 20.64
C THR A 78 0.63 0.03 19.40
N VAL A 79 0.66 1.20 18.75
CA VAL A 79 1.55 1.46 17.61
C VAL A 79 3.03 1.40 18.05
N LEU A 80 3.36 1.95 19.22
CA LEU A 80 4.72 1.92 19.76
C LEU A 80 5.16 0.51 20.18
N GLU A 81 4.27 -0.26 20.82
CA GLU A 81 4.51 -1.65 21.20
C GLU A 81 4.79 -2.51 19.96
N THR A 82 3.92 -2.44 18.95
CA THR A 82 4.11 -3.16 17.68
C THR A 82 5.42 -2.74 16.99
N GLY A 83 5.72 -1.44 17.01
CA GLY A 83 6.97 -0.91 16.47
C GLY A 83 8.21 -1.44 17.20
N TYR A 84 8.14 -1.57 18.53
CA TYR A 84 9.21 -2.14 19.35
C TYR A 84 9.43 -3.62 19.05
N GLU A 85 8.36 -4.41 18.93
CA GLU A 85 8.45 -5.82 18.54
C GLU A 85 9.11 -6.00 17.17
N TYR A 86 8.70 -5.19 16.19
CA TYR A 86 9.27 -5.22 14.84
C TYR A 86 10.75 -4.81 14.83
N LEU A 87 11.14 -3.90 15.73
CA LEU A 87 12.52 -3.49 15.92
C LEU A 87 13.37 -4.60 16.55
N MET A 88 12.89 -5.24 17.63
CA MET A 88 13.60 -6.32 18.32
C MET A 88 13.79 -7.55 17.43
N ASN A 89 12.80 -7.85 16.57
CA ASN A 89 12.87 -8.95 15.63
C ASN A 89 13.70 -8.63 14.36
N GLY A 90 14.33 -7.45 14.27
CA GLY A 90 15.17 -7.03 13.14
C GLY A 90 14.41 -6.78 11.83
N THR A 91 13.10 -6.98 11.81
CA THR A 91 12.26 -6.80 10.62
C THR A 91 12.22 -5.31 10.26
N LEU A 92 11.96 -4.42 11.22
CA LEU A 92 11.84 -2.99 10.95
C LEU A 92 13.13 -2.42 10.32
N ILE A 93 14.29 -2.83 10.82
CA ILE A 93 15.57 -2.29 10.37
C ILE A 93 15.90 -2.73 8.93
N LEU A 94 15.57 -3.97 8.58
CA LEU A 94 15.74 -4.49 7.21
C LEU A 94 14.86 -3.71 6.23
N HIS A 95 13.58 -3.53 6.56
CA HIS A 95 12.64 -2.84 5.67
C HIS A 95 12.96 -1.35 5.54
N ILE A 96 13.37 -0.67 6.63
CA ILE A 96 13.88 0.71 6.56
C ILE A 96 15.14 0.79 5.69
N GLY A 97 16.09 -0.13 5.89
CA GLY A 97 17.35 -0.16 5.14
C GLY A 97 17.13 -0.31 3.63
N MET A 98 16.25 -1.23 3.22
CA MET A 98 15.88 -1.41 1.81
C MET A 98 15.19 -0.19 1.23
N SER A 99 14.27 0.43 1.99
CA SER A 99 13.58 1.66 1.57
C SER A 99 14.57 2.80 1.36
N PHE A 100 15.49 2.96 2.30
CA PHE A 100 16.53 3.98 2.25
C PHE A 100 17.49 3.78 1.08
N TYR A 101 17.93 2.53 0.84
CA TYR A 101 18.79 2.18 -0.30
C TYR A 101 18.13 2.57 -1.63
N ARG A 102 16.88 2.16 -1.86
CA ARG A 102 16.13 2.47 -3.09
C ARG A 102 15.96 3.95 -3.29
N MET A 103 15.57 4.66 -2.23
CA MET A 103 15.39 6.10 -2.24
C MET A 103 16.69 6.82 -2.62
N LEU A 104 17.81 6.44 -1.98
CA LEU A 104 19.10 7.06 -2.22
C LEU A 104 19.64 6.74 -3.61
N ALA A 105 19.58 5.47 -4.04
CA ALA A 105 20.03 5.05 -5.36
C ALA A 105 19.23 5.75 -6.48
N GLY A 106 17.90 5.74 -6.39
CA GLY A 106 17.04 6.41 -7.37
C GLY A 106 17.25 7.92 -7.38
N PHE A 107 17.33 8.55 -6.20
CA PHE A 107 17.59 9.98 -6.08
C PHE A 107 18.91 10.40 -6.72
N LEU A 108 20.01 9.69 -6.43
CA LEU A 108 21.32 10.01 -7.00
C LEU A 108 21.34 9.84 -8.52
N LEU A 109 20.73 8.77 -9.05
CA LEU A 109 20.61 8.56 -10.50
C LEU A 109 19.77 9.66 -11.17
N GLY A 110 18.66 10.04 -10.55
CA GLY A 110 17.79 11.10 -11.07
C GLY A 110 18.46 12.48 -11.05
N VAL A 111 19.16 12.83 -9.97
CA VAL A 111 19.94 14.07 -9.87
C VAL A 111 21.07 14.10 -10.90
N ALA A 112 21.83 13.01 -11.04
CA ALA A 112 22.91 12.93 -12.02
C ALA A 112 22.39 13.12 -13.45
N GLY A 113 21.29 12.42 -13.80
CA GLY A 113 20.63 12.59 -15.11
C GLY A 113 20.13 14.02 -15.33
N ALA A 114 19.47 14.60 -14.33
CA ALA A 114 18.90 15.94 -14.43
C ALA A 114 19.98 17.02 -14.54
N LEU A 115 21.12 16.86 -13.87
CA LEU A 115 22.28 17.76 -14.00
C LEU A 115 22.80 17.77 -15.43
N VAL A 116 23.02 16.60 -16.02
CA VAL A 116 23.53 16.51 -17.39
C VAL A 116 22.54 17.13 -18.39
N VAL A 117 21.28 16.69 -18.36
CA VAL A 117 20.26 17.15 -19.33
C VAL A 117 19.86 18.60 -19.09
N GLY A 118 19.70 19.00 -17.82
CA GLY A 118 19.34 20.37 -17.45
C GLY A 118 20.40 21.39 -17.85
N ILE A 119 21.69 21.08 -17.68
CA ILE A 119 22.78 21.94 -18.17
C ILE A 119 22.75 22.02 -19.70
N MET A 120 22.55 20.90 -20.41
CA MET A 120 22.46 20.89 -21.88
C MET A 120 21.33 21.77 -22.40
N ILE A 121 20.13 21.69 -21.80
CA ILE A 121 18.96 22.50 -22.16
C ILE A 121 19.18 23.98 -21.81
N ALA A 122 19.80 24.26 -20.66
CA ALA A 122 20.02 25.63 -20.22
C ALA A 122 21.05 26.35 -21.10
N MET A 123 22.05 25.64 -21.61
CA MET A 123 23.14 26.22 -22.40
C MET A 123 22.89 26.26 -23.91
N SER A 124 22.01 25.41 -24.45
CA SER A 124 21.80 25.27 -25.89
C SER A 124 20.35 25.44 -26.29
N ARG A 125 20.11 26.43 -27.16
CA ARG A 125 18.79 26.67 -27.77
C ARG A 125 18.30 25.48 -28.59
N THR A 126 19.20 24.72 -29.20
CA THR A 126 18.85 23.51 -29.96
C THR A 126 18.29 22.42 -29.05
N TRP A 127 18.95 22.17 -27.91
CA TRP A 127 18.49 21.16 -26.95
C TRP A 127 17.20 21.59 -26.24
N ASP A 128 17.05 22.89 -25.96
CA ASP A 128 15.81 23.45 -25.43
C ASP A 128 14.62 23.23 -26.38
N ASN A 129 14.78 23.60 -27.65
CA ASN A 129 13.71 23.42 -28.65
C ASN A 129 13.35 21.95 -28.89
N LEU A 130 14.31 21.02 -28.70
CA LEU A 130 14.10 19.59 -28.91
C LEU A 130 13.45 18.91 -27.69
N LEU A 131 13.94 19.20 -26.49
CA LEU A 131 13.57 18.47 -25.28
C LEU A 131 12.43 19.13 -24.49
N SER A 132 12.32 20.46 -24.49
CA SER A 132 11.30 21.17 -23.72
C SER A 132 9.86 20.79 -24.07
N PRO A 133 9.48 20.55 -25.34
CA PRO A 133 8.14 20.04 -25.68
C PRO A 133 7.86 18.66 -25.07
N ILE A 134 8.83 17.76 -25.10
CA ILE A 134 8.72 16.41 -24.53
C ILE A 134 8.56 16.50 -23.01
N LEU A 135 9.38 17.34 -22.36
CA LEU A 135 9.33 17.56 -20.91
C LEU A 135 8.01 18.21 -20.47
N ASN A 136 7.46 19.13 -21.24
CA ASN A 136 6.16 19.75 -20.95
C ASN A 136 5.00 18.77 -21.15
N MET A 137 5.13 17.80 -22.04
CA MET A 137 4.13 16.74 -22.25
C MET A 137 4.18 15.68 -21.15
N VAL A 138 5.38 15.25 -20.77
CA VAL A 138 5.63 14.14 -19.85
C VAL A 138 5.59 14.60 -18.38
N GLY A 139 6.03 15.82 -18.10
CA GLY A 139 6.16 16.36 -16.74
C GLY A 139 4.88 16.42 -15.91
N PRO A 140 3.70 16.75 -16.48
CA PRO A 140 2.43 16.74 -15.75
C PRO A 140 1.89 15.34 -15.43
N ILE A 141 2.40 14.29 -16.10
CA ILE A 141 1.90 12.93 -15.90
C ILE A 141 2.34 12.45 -14.50
N PRO A 142 1.39 12.03 -13.64
CA PRO A 142 1.74 11.58 -12.30
C PRO A 142 2.72 10.41 -12.34
N VAL A 143 3.76 10.47 -11.52
CA VAL A 143 4.84 9.46 -11.47
C VAL A 143 4.28 8.05 -11.32
N PHE A 144 3.27 7.86 -10.48
CA PHE A 144 2.67 6.55 -10.23
C PHE A 144 2.03 5.91 -11.46
N ALA A 145 1.61 6.69 -12.46
CA ALA A 145 1.02 6.15 -13.69
C ALA A 145 2.05 5.39 -14.55
N PHE A 146 3.35 5.66 -14.36
CA PHE A 146 4.41 4.97 -15.08
C PHE A 146 4.84 3.66 -14.43
N LEU A 147 4.38 3.36 -13.22
CA LEU A 147 4.85 2.17 -12.51
C LEU A 147 4.68 0.87 -13.32
N PRO A 148 3.51 0.57 -13.94
CA PRO A 148 3.38 -0.64 -14.77
C PRO A 148 4.38 -0.67 -15.92
N MET A 149 4.64 0.49 -16.53
CA MET A 149 5.57 0.63 -17.64
C MET A 149 7.02 0.37 -17.22
N PHE A 150 7.43 0.89 -16.05
CA PHE A 150 8.76 0.59 -15.48
C PHE A 150 8.90 -0.88 -15.10
N LEU A 151 7.83 -1.51 -14.60
CA LEU A 151 7.82 -2.95 -14.35
C LEU A 151 8.01 -3.74 -15.64
N ILE A 152 7.33 -3.35 -16.72
CA ILE A 152 7.46 -4.02 -18.04
C ILE A 152 8.86 -3.81 -18.63
N TRP A 153 9.42 -2.61 -18.56
CA TRP A 153 10.72 -2.30 -19.21
C TRP A 153 11.92 -2.88 -18.48
N PHE A 154 11.91 -2.81 -17.14
CA PHE A 154 13.06 -3.22 -16.31
C PHE A 154 12.83 -4.56 -15.61
N GLY A 155 11.67 -5.18 -15.84
CA GLY A 155 11.22 -6.36 -15.14
C GLY A 155 10.84 -6.10 -13.69
N ILE A 156 10.36 -7.16 -13.05
CA ILE A 156 10.08 -7.17 -11.61
C ILE A 156 11.39 -7.26 -10.83
N GLY A 157 11.63 -6.30 -9.96
CA GLY A 157 12.81 -6.30 -9.10
C GLY A 157 13.18 -4.93 -8.58
N GLU A 158 14.43 -4.76 -8.17
CA GLU A 158 14.93 -3.49 -7.64
C GLU A 158 15.09 -2.43 -8.74
N ALA A 159 15.43 -2.84 -9.97
CA ALA A 159 15.70 -1.94 -11.09
C ALA A 159 14.48 -1.07 -11.44
N SER A 160 13.29 -1.66 -11.57
CA SER A 160 12.05 -0.93 -11.89
C SER A 160 11.68 0.09 -10.81
N LYS A 161 11.88 -0.24 -9.53
CA LYS A 161 11.62 0.66 -8.40
C LYS A 161 12.60 1.84 -8.38
N ILE A 162 13.90 1.54 -8.52
CA ILE A 162 14.95 2.57 -8.55
C ILE A 162 14.75 3.50 -9.75
N ALA A 163 14.39 2.95 -10.92
CA ALA A 163 14.11 3.72 -12.13
C ALA A 163 12.91 4.66 -11.97
N LEU A 164 11.82 4.20 -11.33
CA LEU A 164 10.67 5.05 -11.05
C LEU A 164 11.04 6.22 -10.12
N ILE A 165 11.82 5.95 -9.06
CA ILE A 165 12.30 6.99 -8.14
C ILE A 165 13.24 7.97 -8.85
N ALA A 166 14.11 7.47 -9.73
CA ALA A 166 14.98 8.30 -10.54
C ALA A 166 14.17 9.22 -11.46
N TYR A 167 13.13 8.70 -12.12
CA TYR A 167 12.21 9.51 -12.93
C TYR A 167 11.47 10.57 -12.09
N ALA A 168 10.97 10.19 -10.91
CA ALA A 168 10.31 11.09 -9.96
C ALA A 168 11.22 12.26 -9.52
N THR A 169 12.53 12.01 -9.44
CA THR A 169 13.54 13.00 -9.11
C THR A 169 13.92 13.85 -10.32
N PHE A 170 14.04 13.21 -11.48
CA PHE A 170 14.66 13.79 -12.68
C PHE A 170 13.93 15.05 -13.15
N VAL A 171 12.61 14.97 -13.33
CA VAL A 171 11.80 16.07 -13.87
C VAL A 171 11.84 17.33 -13.00
N PRO A 172 11.50 17.29 -11.69
CA PRO A 172 11.55 18.48 -10.86
C PRO A 172 12.98 19.02 -10.73
N MET A 173 14.00 18.16 -10.56
CA MET A 173 15.40 18.60 -10.53
C MET A 173 15.80 19.37 -11.77
N LEU A 174 15.42 18.87 -12.94
CA LEU A 174 15.75 19.47 -14.23
C LEU A 174 15.18 20.90 -14.34
N ILE A 175 13.95 21.13 -13.85
CA ILE A 175 13.33 22.46 -13.83
C ILE A 175 14.14 23.43 -12.94
N TYR A 176 14.52 22.99 -11.74
CA TYR A 176 15.33 23.81 -10.82
C TYR A 176 16.71 24.13 -11.40
N ILE A 177 17.36 23.18 -12.08
CA ILE A 177 18.67 23.37 -12.71
C ILE A 177 18.57 24.38 -13.86
N ILE A 178 17.58 24.22 -14.76
CA ILE A 178 17.36 25.15 -15.87
C ILE A 178 17.06 26.55 -15.35
N GLY A 179 16.15 26.66 -14.37
CA GLY A 179 15.80 27.93 -13.75
C GLY A 179 17.01 28.60 -13.09
N GLY A 180 17.80 27.85 -12.31
CA GLY A 180 19.00 28.37 -11.63
C GLY A 180 20.06 28.88 -12.59
N ILE A 181 20.27 28.21 -13.71
CA ILE A 181 21.23 28.66 -14.72
C ILE A 181 20.69 29.91 -15.45
N ARG A 182 19.42 29.90 -15.88
CA ARG A 182 18.83 31.00 -16.67
C ARG A 182 18.60 32.28 -15.87
N GLU A 183 18.41 32.17 -14.55
CA GLU A 183 18.22 33.32 -13.65
C GLU A 183 19.52 33.97 -13.18
N THR A 184 20.68 33.48 -13.64
CA THR A 184 21.98 34.12 -13.32
C THR A 184 21.97 35.58 -13.80
N ASP A 185 22.35 36.51 -12.92
CA ASP A 185 22.38 37.94 -13.24
C ASP A 185 23.28 38.22 -14.46
N PRO A 186 22.73 38.79 -15.55
CA PRO A 186 23.51 39.17 -16.73
C PRO A 186 24.68 40.10 -16.43
N ILE A 187 24.63 40.90 -15.35
CA ILE A 187 25.69 41.82 -14.92
C ILE A 187 26.93 41.04 -14.46
N LEU A 188 26.76 39.93 -13.75
CA LEU A 188 27.88 39.07 -13.33
C LEU A 188 28.60 38.47 -14.54
N ILE A 189 27.83 38.05 -15.54
CA ILE A 189 28.36 37.50 -16.80
C ILE A 189 29.12 38.58 -17.59
N ARG A 190 28.55 39.79 -17.73
CA ARG A 190 29.20 40.91 -18.43
C ARG A 190 30.48 41.35 -17.72
N SER A 191 30.45 41.46 -16.39
CA SER A 191 31.61 41.81 -15.57
C SER A 191 32.76 40.80 -15.74
N ALA A 192 32.45 39.50 -15.71
CA ALA A 192 33.44 38.45 -15.94
C ALA A 192 34.05 38.52 -17.36
N LYS A 193 33.23 38.79 -18.39
CA LYS A 193 33.73 38.99 -19.76
C LYS A 193 34.66 40.19 -19.87
N SER A 194 34.35 41.30 -19.22
CA SER A 194 35.21 42.50 -19.21
C SER A 194 36.57 42.28 -18.56
N LEU A 195 36.66 41.32 -17.62
CA LEU A 195 37.92 40.90 -17.00
C LEU A 195 38.69 39.84 -17.82
N GLY A 196 38.23 39.52 -19.03
CA GLY A 196 38.87 38.54 -19.92
C GLY A 196 38.56 37.08 -19.58
N ALA A 197 37.50 36.80 -18.83
CA ALA A 197 37.12 35.42 -18.51
C ALA A 197 36.68 34.64 -19.76
N THR A 198 37.21 33.42 -19.91
CA THR A 198 36.81 32.47 -20.95
C THR A 198 35.39 31.93 -20.70
N ASN A 199 34.72 31.41 -21.72
CA ASN A 199 33.37 30.82 -21.59
C ASN A 199 33.31 29.70 -20.54
N TYR A 200 34.38 28.89 -20.44
CA TYR A 200 34.48 27.86 -19.41
C TYR A 200 34.53 28.46 -18.00
N GLN A 201 35.33 29.50 -17.79
CA GLN A 201 35.41 30.20 -16.50
C GLN A 201 34.10 30.89 -16.14
N ILE A 202 33.42 31.50 -17.12
CA ILE A 202 32.09 32.10 -16.92
C ILE A 202 31.10 31.02 -16.47
N PHE A 203 31.08 29.87 -17.15
CA PHE A 203 30.19 28.77 -16.77
C PHE A 203 30.49 28.23 -15.37
N THR A 204 31.73 27.81 -15.09
CA THR A 204 32.04 27.13 -13.83
C THR A 204 32.11 28.07 -12.63
N LYS A 205 32.61 29.31 -12.81
CA LYS A 205 32.86 30.23 -11.69
C LYS A 205 31.72 31.23 -11.45
N VAL A 206 30.91 31.54 -12.45
CA VAL A 206 29.82 32.52 -12.33
C VAL A 206 28.47 31.83 -12.38
N ILE A 207 28.15 31.19 -13.51
CA ILE A 207 26.82 30.63 -13.74
C ILE A 207 26.54 29.47 -12.77
N LEU A 208 27.42 28.47 -12.71
CA LEU A 208 27.23 27.30 -11.87
C LEU A 208 27.15 27.69 -10.38
N ASN A 209 28.05 28.55 -9.91
CA ASN A 209 28.05 29.05 -8.53
C ASN A 209 26.78 29.85 -8.19
N SER A 210 26.29 30.68 -9.13
CA SER A 210 25.04 31.41 -8.95
C SER A 210 23.83 30.48 -8.92
N ALA A 211 23.87 29.36 -9.66
CA ALA A 211 22.79 28.38 -9.74
C ALA A 211 22.77 27.41 -8.54
N LEU A 212 23.91 27.18 -7.86
CA LEU A 212 24.03 26.21 -6.76
C LEU A 212 22.93 26.33 -5.69
N PRO A 213 22.59 27.51 -5.15
CA PRO A 213 21.52 27.64 -4.16
C PRO A 213 20.18 27.08 -4.65
N LYS A 214 19.84 27.36 -5.91
CA LYS A 214 18.60 26.88 -6.54
C LYS A 214 18.65 25.39 -6.87
N ILE A 215 19.82 24.85 -7.20
CA ILE A 215 20.02 23.41 -7.36
C ILE A 215 19.87 22.69 -6.00
N PHE A 216 20.39 23.24 -4.91
CA PHE A 216 20.19 22.70 -3.56
C PHE A 216 18.71 22.74 -3.13
N GLU A 217 18.00 23.81 -3.46
CA GLU A 217 16.55 23.89 -3.27
C GLU A 217 15.83 22.79 -4.05
N GLY A 218 16.18 22.60 -5.32
CA GLY A 218 15.65 21.52 -6.15
C GLY A 218 15.93 20.14 -5.56
N MET A 219 17.14 19.90 -5.05
CA MET A 219 17.49 18.62 -4.42
C MET A 219 16.64 18.36 -3.20
N LYS A 220 16.43 19.37 -2.35
CA LYS A 220 15.55 19.25 -1.16
C LYS A 220 14.11 18.92 -1.55
N MET A 221 13.56 19.62 -2.55
CA MET A 221 12.18 19.40 -3.00
C MET A 221 12.01 18.04 -3.68
N SER A 222 12.98 17.65 -4.51
CA SER A 222 12.94 16.36 -5.21
C SER A 222 13.12 15.19 -4.26
N LEU A 223 13.92 15.33 -3.20
CA LEU A 223 14.05 14.32 -2.14
C LEU A 223 12.73 14.11 -1.38
N ALA A 224 11.89 15.12 -1.24
CA ALA A 224 10.55 14.93 -0.67
C ALA A 224 9.63 14.14 -1.62
N LEU A 225 9.75 14.38 -2.92
CA LEU A 225 8.99 13.67 -3.95
C LEU A 225 9.43 12.20 -4.11
N THR A 226 10.72 11.89 -3.93
CA THR A 226 11.20 10.50 -3.95
C THR A 226 10.59 9.65 -2.87
N PHE A 227 10.33 10.20 -1.69
CA PHE A 227 9.63 9.47 -0.63
C PHE A 227 8.22 9.03 -1.08
N SER A 228 7.49 9.92 -1.75
CA SER A 228 6.15 9.60 -2.27
C SER A 228 6.20 8.53 -3.36
N ALA A 229 7.16 8.63 -4.29
CA ALA A 229 7.38 7.63 -5.34
C ALA A 229 7.83 6.27 -4.79
N LEU A 230 8.69 6.29 -3.76
CA LEU A 230 9.17 5.09 -3.05
C LEU A 230 7.99 4.33 -2.44
N VAL A 231 7.12 5.02 -1.70
CA VAL A 231 5.95 4.39 -1.07
C VAL A 231 5.12 3.66 -2.13
N VAL A 232 4.80 4.31 -3.25
CA VAL A 232 4.04 3.69 -4.34
C VAL A 232 4.79 2.48 -4.93
N ALA A 233 6.09 2.62 -5.22
CA ALA A 233 6.91 1.54 -5.78
C ALA A 233 7.04 0.34 -4.83
N GLU A 234 6.99 0.56 -3.52
CA GLU A 234 7.06 -0.49 -2.52
C GLU A 234 5.71 -1.15 -2.26
N MET A 235 4.62 -0.42 -2.42
CA MET A 235 3.27 -0.96 -2.28
C MET A 235 2.89 -1.90 -3.44
N MET A 236 3.56 -1.80 -4.58
CA MET A 236 3.23 -2.52 -5.81
C MET A 236 4.50 -3.16 -6.38
N GLY A 237 4.75 -4.46 -6.09
CA GLY A 237 5.88 -5.19 -6.67
C GLY A 237 7.12 -5.33 -5.77
N ALA A 238 7.06 -4.95 -4.49
CA ALA A 238 8.15 -5.19 -3.54
C ALA A 238 7.84 -6.35 -2.58
N SER A 239 8.87 -7.13 -2.25
CA SER A 239 8.84 -8.14 -1.19
C SER A 239 9.50 -7.65 0.11
N THR A 240 10.09 -6.45 0.08
CA THR A 240 10.76 -5.78 1.21
C THR A 240 10.50 -4.28 1.13
N GLY A 241 10.77 -3.52 2.21
CA GLY A 241 10.47 -2.09 2.29
C GLY A 241 9.31 -1.74 3.21
N LEU A 242 9.17 -0.45 3.53
CA LEU A 242 8.12 0.07 4.41
C LEU A 242 6.74 0.01 3.73
N GLY A 243 6.66 0.33 2.43
CA GLY A 243 5.41 0.22 1.67
C GLY A 243 4.87 -1.21 1.61
N TYR A 244 5.77 -2.20 1.57
CA TYR A 244 5.41 -3.61 1.66
C TYR A 244 4.77 -3.95 3.00
N ILE A 245 5.32 -3.48 4.13
CA ILE A 245 4.74 -3.71 5.46
C ILE A 245 3.31 -3.15 5.53
N ILE A 246 3.10 -1.95 4.98
CA ILE A 246 1.77 -1.29 4.96
C ILE A 246 0.77 -2.12 4.17
N VAL A 247 1.12 -2.58 2.96
CA VAL A 247 0.22 -3.38 2.12
C VAL A 247 -0.03 -4.75 2.72
N ASN A 248 0.99 -5.37 3.29
CA ASN A 248 0.86 -6.63 4.00
C ASN A 248 -0.15 -6.45 5.14
N ALA A 249 0.06 -5.49 6.05
CA ALA A 249 -0.88 -5.19 7.14
C ALA A 249 -2.31 -4.94 6.62
N LYS A 250 -2.47 -4.12 5.58
CA LYS A 250 -3.77 -3.83 4.94
C LYS A 250 -4.49 -5.09 4.43
N ASN A 251 -3.79 -6.00 3.77
CA ASN A 251 -4.43 -7.18 3.20
C ASN A 251 -4.91 -8.14 4.30
N TRP A 252 -4.25 -8.15 5.46
CA TRP A 252 -4.69 -8.92 6.62
C TRP A 252 -5.92 -8.33 7.30
N PHE A 253 -6.09 -7.01 7.30
CA PHE A 253 -7.34 -6.38 7.74
C PHE A 253 -8.57 -6.89 6.97
N LYS A 254 -8.40 -7.36 5.72
CA LYS A 254 -9.50 -7.96 4.93
C LYS A 254 -9.85 -9.38 5.37
N MET A 255 -8.97 -10.05 6.13
CA MET A 255 -9.19 -11.36 6.77
C MET A 255 -9.72 -11.15 8.19
N ALA A 256 -10.75 -10.30 8.32
CA ALA A 256 -11.10 -9.58 9.55
C ALA A 256 -11.51 -10.50 10.70
N ASP A 257 -12.22 -11.59 10.45
CA ASP A 257 -12.99 -12.33 11.46
C ASP A 257 -12.10 -12.85 12.61
N MET A 258 -11.04 -13.57 12.24
CA MET A 258 -10.09 -14.16 13.19
C MET A 258 -9.14 -13.15 13.76
N PHE A 259 -8.82 -12.12 12.98
CA PHE A 259 -8.03 -11.01 13.47
C PHE A 259 -8.77 -10.29 14.60
N LEU A 260 -10.05 -9.97 14.40
CA LEU A 260 -10.91 -9.31 15.38
C LEU A 260 -11.10 -10.20 16.62
N ALA A 261 -11.38 -11.48 16.43
CA ALA A 261 -11.52 -12.44 17.52
C ALA A 261 -10.22 -12.59 18.35
N ALA A 262 -9.07 -12.73 17.71
CA ALA A 262 -7.78 -12.89 18.40
C ALA A 262 -7.35 -11.63 19.16
N ASN A 263 -7.81 -10.46 18.72
CA ASN A 263 -7.59 -9.18 19.41
C ASN A 263 -8.71 -8.84 20.42
N GLY A 264 -9.59 -9.80 20.74
CA GLY A 264 -10.60 -9.64 21.77
C GLY A 264 -11.75 -8.71 21.40
N VAL A 265 -11.93 -8.40 20.12
CA VAL A 265 -13.10 -7.66 19.65
C VAL A 265 -14.31 -8.61 19.68
N PRO A 266 -15.39 -8.27 20.41
CA PRO A 266 -16.50 -9.18 20.65
C PRO A 266 -17.41 -9.28 19.43
N VAL A 267 -17.02 -10.12 18.46
CA VAL A 267 -17.77 -10.44 17.24
C VAL A 267 -18.02 -11.94 17.20
N LYS A 268 -19.21 -12.32 16.74
CA LYS A 268 -19.61 -13.71 16.49
C LYS A 268 -19.89 -13.94 15.02
N ILE A 269 -19.31 -15.01 14.48
CA ILE A 269 -19.81 -15.66 13.27
C ILE A 269 -21.11 -16.37 13.62
N VAL A 270 -22.21 -15.95 13.00
CA VAL A 270 -23.54 -16.53 13.24
C VAL A 270 -23.95 -17.54 12.19
N ALA A 271 -23.41 -17.43 10.97
CA ALA A 271 -23.64 -18.40 9.90
C ALA A 271 -22.54 -18.33 8.83
N PRO A 272 -22.10 -19.46 8.24
CA PRO A 272 -21.44 -19.45 6.93
C PRO A 272 -22.45 -19.09 5.84
N MET A 273 -21.99 -18.53 4.73
CA MET A 273 -22.83 -18.11 3.59
C MET A 273 -22.51 -18.93 2.33
N ALA A 274 -21.23 -18.99 1.96
CA ALA A 274 -20.77 -19.75 0.81
C ALA A 274 -19.31 -20.16 0.96
N ASP A 275 -18.98 -21.37 0.51
CA ASP A 275 -17.60 -21.78 0.27
C ASP A 275 -17.17 -21.33 -1.13
N ILE A 276 -16.17 -20.44 -1.15
CA ILE A 276 -15.61 -19.82 -2.34
C ILE A 276 -14.21 -20.34 -2.65
N GLY A 277 -13.77 -21.46 -2.05
CA GLY A 277 -12.45 -22.07 -2.29
C GLY A 277 -12.16 -22.34 -3.77
N ASN A 278 -13.19 -22.65 -4.55
CA ASN A 278 -13.06 -22.87 -6.00
C ASN A 278 -12.79 -21.61 -6.83
N THR A 279 -13.02 -20.42 -6.28
CA THR A 279 -12.66 -19.16 -6.95
C THR A 279 -11.25 -18.71 -6.61
N GLN A 280 -10.57 -19.38 -5.67
CA GLN A 280 -9.19 -19.13 -5.27
C GLN A 280 -8.27 -20.02 -6.11
N CYS A 281 -7.61 -19.47 -7.13
CA CYS A 281 -6.96 -20.28 -8.16
C CYS A 281 -5.51 -19.89 -8.46
N VAL A 282 -4.78 -20.84 -9.03
CA VAL A 282 -3.48 -20.62 -9.68
C VAL A 282 -3.63 -20.83 -11.19
N VAL A 283 -3.27 -19.80 -11.95
CA VAL A 283 -3.28 -19.81 -13.42
C VAL A 283 -1.85 -19.62 -13.91
N ALA A 284 -1.36 -20.51 -14.75
CA ALA A 284 -0.02 -20.44 -15.32
C ALA A 284 -0.02 -20.01 -16.78
N ARG A 285 1.05 -19.38 -17.22
CA ARG A 285 1.30 -19.17 -18.65
C ARG A 285 1.50 -20.54 -19.33
N LYS A 286 0.91 -20.74 -20.52
CA LYS A 286 0.93 -22.05 -21.21
C LYS A 286 2.33 -22.56 -21.54
N ASP A 287 3.25 -21.66 -21.85
CA ASP A 287 4.65 -21.95 -22.19
C ASP A 287 5.59 -21.87 -20.98
N ALA A 288 5.07 -21.68 -19.76
CA ALA A 288 5.87 -21.78 -18.53
C ALA A 288 6.33 -23.21 -18.22
N GLY A 289 5.81 -24.22 -18.94
CA GLY A 289 6.18 -25.63 -18.74
C GLY A 289 5.71 -26.21 -17.40
N ILE A 290 4.59 -25.71 -16.87
CA ILE A 290 4.00 -26.18 -15.61
C ILE A 290 2.83 -27.12 -15.92
N ASN A 291 3.05 -28.42 -15.73
CA ASN A 291 2.02 -29.44 -15.94
C ASN A 291 1.77 -30.31 -14.71
N LYS A 292 2.79 -30.48 -13.87
CA LYS A 292 2.76 -31.23 -12.61
C LYS A 292 3.00 -30.31 -11.43
N ALA A 293 2.60 -30.74 -10.24
CA ALA A 293 2.79 -29.97 -9.00
C ALA A 293 4.26 -29.57 -8.80
N LYS A 294 5.18 -30.51 -9.05
CA LYS A 294 6.63 -30.29 -8.85
C LYS A 294 7.26 -29.31 -9.83
N ASP A 295 6.62 -29.04 -10.98
CA ASP A 295 7.11 -28.06 -11.96
C ASP A 295 7.00 -26.62 -11.44
N LEU A 296 6.30 -26.40 -10.32
CA LEU A 296 6.23 -25.10 -9.64
C LEU A 296 7.54 -24.77 -8.90
N GLU A 297 8.39 -25.76 -8.58
CA GLU A 297 9.70 -25.49 -7.97
C GLU A 297 10.56 -24.64 -8.92
N GLY A 298 11.08 -23.52 -8.41
CA GLY A 298 11.88 -22.56 -9.18
C GLY A 298 11.06 -21.54 -9.98
N LYS A 299 9.73 -21.68 -10.06
CA LYS A 299 8.85 -20.76 -10.80
C LYS A 299 8.54 -19.49 -10.03
N LYS A 300 8.26 -18.43 -10.78
CA LYS A 300 7.80 -17.15 -10.24
C LYS A 300 6.27 -17.11 -10.21
N ILE A 301 5.69 -17.03 -9.02
CA ILE A 301 4.23 -16.93 -8.84
C ILE A 301 3.88 -15.53 -8.34
N GLY A 302 3.15 -14.77 -9.14
CA GLY A 302 2.58 -13.48 -8.75
C GLY A 302 1.37 -13.68 -7.83
N MET A 303 1.28 -12.93 -6.74
CA MET A 303 0.17 -13.04 -5.78
C MET A 303 0.02 -11.74 -4.97
N ALA A 304 -1.19 -11.41 -4.52
CA ALA A 304 -1.35 -10.33 -3.54
C ALA A 304 -0.77 -10.77 -2.17
N ALA A 305 -0.04 -9.88 -1.49
CA ALA A 305 0.50 -10.17 -0.16
C ALA A 305 -0.63 -10.57 0.81
N GLY A 306 -0.44 -11.64 1.56
CA GLY A 306 -1.44 -12.16 2.51
C GLY A 306 -2.68 -12.78 1.89
N SER A 307 -2.66 -13.09 0.59
CA SER A 307 -3.76 -13.80 -0.07
C SER A 307 -3.95 -15.21 0.50
N GLY A 308 -5.21 -15.59 0.71
CA GLY A 308 -5.60 -16.95 1.13
C GLY A 308 -5.22 -18.04 0.11
N VAL A 309 -4.96 -17.70 -1.16
CA VAL A 309 -4.50 -18.66 -2.18
C VAL A 309 -3.17 -19.30 -1.78
N LEU A 310 -2.35 -18.64 -0.93
CA LEU A 310 -1.13 -19.24 -0.40
C LEU A 310 -1.39 -20.52 0.41
N ILE A 311 -2.52 -20.59 1.13
CA ILE A 311 -2.93 -21.79 1.86
C ILE A 311 -3.14 -22.94 0.86
N ALA A 312 -3.86 -22.68 -0.24
CA ALA A 312 -4.06 -23.68 -1.30
C ALA A 312 -2.73 -24.17 -1.88
N ILE A 313 -1.79 -23.26 -2.16
CA ILE A 313 -0.46 -23.62 -2.69
C ILE A 313 0.33 -24.47 -1.68
N ARG A 314 0.29 -24.13 -0.38
CA ARG A 314 0.99 -24.89 0.66
C ARG A 314 0.39 -26.26 0.90
N ASN A 315 -0.93 -26.36 0.92
CA ASN A 315 -1.62 -27.63 1.09
C ASN A 315 -1.42 -28.54 -0.12
N MET A 316 -1.46 -27.98 -1.33
CA MET A 316 -1.07 -28.67 -2.55
C MET A 316 0.38 -29.17 -2.43
N ALA A 317 1.30 -28.31 -1.98
CA ALA A 317 2.70 -28.68 -1.87
C ALA A 317 2.96 -29.78 -0.82
N ASN A 318 2.25 -29.75 0.31
CA ASN A 318 2.30 -30.79 1.33
C ASN A 318 1.75 -32.12 0.80
N ASP A 319 0.60 -32.08 0.12
CA ASP A 319 -0.07 -33.25 -0.47
C ASP A 319 0.75 -33.86 -1.63
N MET A 320 1.48 -33.03 -2.37
CA MET A 320 2.21 -33.43 -3.59
C MET A 320 3.73 -33.45 -3.43
N ASN A 321 4.24 -33.28 -2.22
CA ASN A 321 5.67 -33.29 -1.88
C ASN A 321 6.50 -32.30 -2.73
N VAL A 322 5.99 -31.07 -2.84
CA VAL A 322 6.64 -29.91 -3.48
C VAL A 322 7.31 -29.06 -2.42
N ASP A 323 8.54 -28.61 -2.65
CA ASP A 323 9.20 -27.68 -1.73
C ASP A 323 8.76 -26.23 -2.01
N VAL A 324 7.85 -25.71 -1.18
CA VAL A 324 7.34 -24.33 -1.28
C VAL A 324 8.45 -23.29 -1.20
N ASN A 325 9.56 -23.56 -0.50
CA ASN A 325 10.66 -22.59 -0.37
C ASN A 325 11.42 -22.39 -1.68
N LYS A 326 11.27 -23.30 -2.64
CA LYS A 326 11.83 -23.15 -3.99
C LYS A 326 10.91 -22.37 -4.91
N ILE A 327 9.69 -22.04 -4.50
CA ILE A 327 8.76 -21.24 -5.27
C ILE A 327 9.04 -19.75 -4.99
N ASN A 328 9.23 -18.98 -6.05
CA ASN A 328 9.53 -17.56 -5.95
C ASN A 328 8.23 -16.74 -5.97
N PHE A 329 7.73 -16.35 -4.80
CA PHE A 329 6.53 -15.51 -4.70
C PHE A 329 6.82 -14.04 -4.98
N VAL A 330 5.97 -13.42 -5.79
CA VAL A 330 6.09 -12.02 -6.18
C VAL A 330 4.83 -11.26 -5.80
N THR A 331 4.97 -10.24 -4.96
CA THR A 331 3.83 -9.43 -4.51
C THR A 331 3.31 -8.52 -5.62
N LEU A 332 2.15 -8.83 -6.20
CA LEU A 332 1.51 -8.02 -7.25
C LEU A 332 0.00 -7.90 -6.99
N SER A 333 -0.58 -6.76 -7.38
CA SER A 333 -2.03 -6.64 -7.41
C SER A 333 -2.61 -7.59 -8.47
N PRO A 334 -3.85 -8.09 -8.32
CA PRO A 334 -4.43 -9.02 -9.30
C PRO A 334 -4.44 -8.51 -10.74
N SER A 335 -4.63 -7.20 -10.95
CA SER A 335 -4.54 -6.59 -12.29
C SER A 335 -3.12 -6.62 -12.85
N ASP A 336 -2.11 -6.30 -12.04
CA ASP A 336 -0.71 -6.29 -12.49
C ASP A 336 -0.18 -7.69 -12.76
N GLN A 337 -0.71 -8.71 -12.07
CA GLN A 337 -0.36 -10.12 -12.31
C GLN A 337 -0.69 -10.55 -13.74
N ILE A 338 -1.83 -10.11 -14.31
CA ILE A 338 -2.22 -10.47 -15.68
C ILE A 338 -1.18 -9.94 -16.67
N ALA A 339 -0.86 -8.64 -16.58
CA ALA A 339 0.14 -8.02 -17.45
C ALA A 339 1.54 -8.65 -17.28
N ALA A 340 1.97 -8.88 -16.03
CA ALA A 340 3.24 -9.53 -15.74
C ALA A 340 3.32 -10.96 -16.29
N MET A 341 2.20 -11.70 -16.28
CA MET A 341 2.14 -13.04 -16.86
C MET A 341 2.22 -13.00 -18.38
N GLU A 342 1.53 -12.08 -19.06
CA GLU A 342 1.60 -11.91 -20.52
C GLU A 342 3.02 -11.58 -21.00
N HIS A 343 3.76 -10.78 -20.24
CA HIS A 343 5.15 -10.41 -20.54
C HIS A 343 6.18 -11.48 -20.14
N GLY A 344 5.77 -12.51 -19.39
CA GLY A 344 6.66 -13.56 -18.91
C GLY A 344 7.52 -13.17 -17.70
N ASP A 345 7.20 -12.08 -17.01
CA ASP A 345 7.86 -11.68 -15.76
C ASP A 345 7.52 -12.63 -14.60
N ILE A 346 6.34 -13.25 -14.65
CA ILE A 346 5.90 -14.35 -13.78
C ILE A 346 5.48 -15.56 -14.62
N ASP A 347 5.67 -16.75 -14.07
CA ASP A 347 5.29 -18.02 -14.70
C ASP A 347 3.82 -18.37 -14.44
N ALA A 348 3.31 -17.96 -13.27
CA ALA A 348 1.94 -18.15 -12.86
C ALA A 348 1.44 -17.00 -11.98
N MET A 349 0.13 -16.82 -11.94
CA MET A 349 -0.58 -15.92 -11.05
C MET A 349 -1.45 -16.71 -10.08
N ALA A 350 -1.51 -16.25 -8.84
CA ALA A 350 -2.34 -16.80 -7.77
C ALA A 350 -3.31 -15.71 -7.32
N CYS A 351 -4.59 -15.88 -7.67
CA CYS A 351 -5.59 -14.83 -7.53
C CYS A 351 -7.01 -15.42 -7.35
N TRP A 352 -7.99 -14.52 -7.30
CA TRP A 352 -9.40 -14.85 -7.18
C TRP A 352 -10.21 -14.23 -8.30
N GLU A 353 -11.46 -14.66 -8.47
CA GLU A 353 -12.35 -14.10 -9.48
C GLU A 353 -12.68 -12.60 -9.24
N PRO A 354 -12.87 -11.78 -10.28
CA PRO A 354 -12.90 -12.09 -11.71
C PRO A 354 -11.51 -12.22 -12.38
N TRP A 355 -10.43 -12.09 -11.62
CA TRP A 355 -9.07 -12.00 -12.16
C TRP A 355 -8.57 -13.33 -12.71
N VAL A 356 -9.05 -14.46 -12.18
CA VAL A 356 -8.78 -15.81 -12.70
C VAL A 356 -9.33 -15.93 -14.12
N SER A 357 -10.61 -15.62 -14.31
CA SER A 357 -11.25 -15.58 -15.63
C SER A 357 -10.51 -14.68 -16.61
N ASN A 358 -10.08 -13.49 -16.16
CA ASN A 358 -9.34 -12.56 -17.01
C ASN A 358 -7.94 -13.09 -17.37
N GLY A 359 -7.23 -13.74 -16.44
CA GLY A 359 -5.95 -14.39 -16.70
C GLY A 359 -6.05 -15.56 -17.68
N GLN A 360 -7.15 -16.31 -17.64
CA GLN A 360 -7.43 -17.35 -18.64
C GLN A 360 -7.75 -16.76 -20.02
N LYS A 361 -8.53 -15.67 -20.08
CA LYS A 361 -8.79 -14.93 -21.32
C LYS A 361 -7.50 -14.36 -21.93
N ALA A 362 -6.54 -13.95 -21.11
CA ALA A 362 -5.19 -13.54 -21.49
C ALA A 362 -4.27 -14.72 -21.94
N GLY A 363 -4.83 -15.92 -22.08
CA GLY A 363 -4.10 -17.09 -22.59
C GLY A 363 -3.52 -18.02 -21.52
N GLY A 364 -3.78 -17.75 -20.23
CA GLY A 364 -3.38 -18.60 -19.12
C GLY A 364 -4.10 -19.96 -19.08
N LYS A 365 -3.44 -20.94 -18.47
CA LYS A 365 -3.94 -22.29 -18.16
C LYS A 365 -4.22 -22.38 -16.67
N LEU A 366 -5.46 -22.67 -16.29
CA LEU A 366 -5.82 -22.96 -14.89
C LEU A 366 -5.12 -24.24 -14.44
N LEU A 367 -4.35 -24.16 -13.36
CA LEU A 367 -3.66 -25.31 -12.77
C LEU A 367 -4.52 -25.98 -11.72
N PHE A 368 -5.05 -25.20 -10.79
CA PHE A 368 -5.93 -25.66 -9.72
C PHE A 368 -6.66 -24.51 -9.05
N SER A 369 -7.73 -24.85 -8.35
CA SER A 369 -8.42 -24.06 -7.33
C SER A 369 -8.20 -24.67 -5.94
N GLY A 370 -8.76 -24.06 -4.91
CA GLY A 370 -8.75 -24.63 -3.55
C GLY A 370 -9.37 -26.03 -3.46
N LEU A 371 -10.37 -26.34 -4.30
CA LEU A 371 -11.13 -27.59 -4.21
C LEU A 371 -11.02 -28.49 -5.45
N LYS A 372 -10.29 -28.06 -6.48
CA LYS A 372 -10.17 -28.82 -7.72
C LYS A 372 -8.82 -28.66 -8.38
N SER A 373 -8.21 -29.76 -8.80
CA SER A 373 -6.93 -29.78 -9.48
C SER A 373 -7.05 -30.21 -10.95
N TYR A 374 -6.28 -29.53 -11.79
CA TYR A 374 -6.13 -29.79 -13.22
C TYR A 374 -4.67 -30.15 -13.59
N LEU A 375 -3.82 -30.36 -12.58
CA LEU A 375 -2.44 -30.85 -12.75
C LEU A 375 -2.44 -32.31 -13.22
N GLU A 376 -1.48 -32.68 -14.06
CA GLU A 376 -1.42 -34.03 -14.67
C GLU A 376 -1.20 -35.14 -13.64
N ASP A 377 -0.47 -34.86 -12.58
CA ASP A 377 -0.16 -35.80 -11.50
C ASP A 377 -1.27 -35.91 -10.44
N LYS A 378 -2.27 -35.02 -10.48
CA LYS A 378 -3.47 -35.09 -9.63
C LYS A 378 -4.62 -34.32 -10.25
N GLN A 379 -5.50 -35.01 -10.99
CA GLN A 379 -6.73 -34.42 -11.52
C GLN A 379 -7.95 -34.75 -10.67
N GLY A 380 -8.89 -33.80 -10.59
CA GLY A 380 -10.18 -33.99 -9.92
C GLY A 380 -10.30 -33.19 -8.63
N ASP A 381 -11.19 -33.63 -7.76
CA ASP A 381 -11.51 -32.93 -6.52
C ASP A 381 -10.35 -33.07 -5.51
N VAL A 382 -10.02 -31.96 -4.86
CA VAL A 382 -8.99 -31.85 -3.82
C VAL A 382 -9.53 -31.03 -2.66
N SER A 383 -8.81 -31.02 -1.54
CA SER A 383 -9.17 -30.21 -0.37
C SER A 383 -7.97 -29.38 0.07
N TRP A 384 -7.48 -28.53 -0.85
CA TRP A 384 -6.33 -27.67 -0.58
C TRP A 384 -6.73 -26.34 0.05
N LEU A 385 -7.95 -25.88 -0.16
CA LEU A 385 -8.49 -24.72 0.54
C LEU A 385 -10.02 -24.72 0.49
N SER A 386 -10.63 -24.71 1.67
CA SER A 386 -12.03 -24.31 1.86
C SER A 386 -12.05 -22.87 2.38
N PHE A 387 -12.78 -21.98 1.71
CA PHE A 387 -12.73 -20.57 2.02
C PHE A 387 -14.14 -20.03 2.18
N TYR A 388 -14.60 -19.89 3.42
CA TYR A 388 -15.98 -19.51 3.70
C TYR A 388 -16.16 -18.01 3.81
N THR A 389 -17.21 -17.51 3.17
CA THR A 389 -17.82 -16.22 3.50
C THR A 389 -18.76 -16.41 4.68
N THR A 390 -18.83 -15.44 5.58
CA THR A 390 -19.55 -15.56 6.86
C THR A 390 -20.45 -14.34 7.11
N MET A 391 -21.57 -14.55 7.80
CA MET A 391 -22.34 -13.48 8.43
C MET A 391 -21.86 -13.31 9.87
N GLN A 392 -21.62 -12.07 10.26
CA GLN A 392 -21.11 -11.72 11.57
C GLN A 392 -21.89 -10.59 12.21
N VAL A 393 -21.93 -10.60 13.53
CA VAL A 393 -22.53 -9.54 14.35
C VAL A 393 -21.69 -9.32 15.60
N THR A 394 -21.79 -8.14 16.21
CA THR A 394 -21.15 -7.90 17.52
C THR A 394 -21.90 -8.64 18.63
N ASP A 395 -21.22 -9.03 19.71
CA ASP A 395 -21.84 -9.70 20.87
C ASP A 395 -22.98 -8.87 21.45
N ASN A 396 -22.82 -7.54 21.51
CA ASN A 396 -23.84 -6.64 22.04
C ASN A 396 -25.09 -6.67 21.16
N PHE A 397 -24.92 -6.60 19.83
CA PHE A 397 -26.04 -6.65 18.90
C PHE A 397 -26.76 -8.00 18.97
N LEU A 398 -26.02 -9.10 19.09
CA LEU A 398 -26.60 -10.44 19.22
C LEU A 398 -27.45 -10.58 20.51
N LYS A 399 -27.02 -9.97 21.62
CA LYS A 399 -27.73 -9.99 22.90
C LYS A 399 -28.94 -9.06 22.93
N GLU A 400 -28.80 -7.85 22.39
CA GLU A 400 -29.84 -6.82 22.43
C GLU A 400 -30.93 -7.03 21.36
N ARG A 401 -30.56 -7.57 20.20
CA ARG A 401 -31.42 -7.67 19.01
C ARG A 401 -31.43 -9.09 18.39
N PRO A 402 -31.61 -10.17 19.16
CA PRO A 402 -31.54 -11.54 18.63
C PRO A 402 -32.62 -11.86 17.59
N GLU A 403 -33.80 -11.24 17.68
CA GLU A 403 -34.86 -11.42 16.67
C GLU A 403 -34.51 -10.78 15.32
N ASP A 404 -33.80 -9.66 15.31
CA ASP A 404 -33.35 -9.00 14.08
C ASP A 404 -32.29 -9.86 13.37
N VAL A 405 -31.36 -10.46 14.15
CA VAL A 405 -30.37 -11.42 13.62
C VAL A 405 -31.08 -12.63 13.00
N LYS A 406 -32.06 -13.21 13.69
CA LYS A 406 -32.85 -14.33 13.14
C LYS A 406 -33.66 -13.94 11.90
N ALA A 407 -34.22 -12.73 11.86
CA ALA A 407 -34.94 -12.24 10.68
C ALA A 407 -34.00 -12.09 9.48
N MET A 408 -32.79 -11.56 9.69
CA MET A 408 -31.76 -11.49 8.65
C MET A 408 -31.33 -12.87 8.17
N LEU A 409 -31.10 -13.82 9.09
CA LEU A 409 -30.75 -15.21 8.74
C LEU A 409 -31.84 -15.90 7.91
N ARG A 410 -33.13 -15.67 8.20
CA ARG A 410 -34.23 -16.17 7.36
C ARG A 410 -34.19 -15.58 5.95
N ALA A 411 -33.93 -14.28 5.84
CA ALA A 411 -33.81 -13.62 4.55
C ALA A 411 -32.61 -14.14 3.74
N LEU A 412 -31.46 -14.30 4.40
CA LEU A 412 -30.24 -14.86 3.79
C LEU A 412 -30.40 -16.32 3.40
N LYS A 413 -31.12 -17.13 4.20
CA LYS A 413 -31.47 -18.49 3.82
C LYS A 413 -32.32 -18.49 2.55
N LYS A 414 -33.38 -17.66 2.50
CA LYS A 414 -34.20 -17.51 1.29
C LYS A 414 -33.39 -17.06 0.08
N ALA A 415 -32.42 -16.16 0.26
CA ALA A 415 -31.52 -15.74 -0.80
C ALA A 415 -30.58 -16.86 -1.26
N THR A 416 -30.07 -17.66 -0.33
CA THR A 416 -29.23 -18.84 -0.60
C THR A 416 -30.01 -19.89 -1.39
N ASP A 417 -31.24 -20.20 -0.95
CA ASP A 417 -32.15 -21.11 -1.66
C ASP A 417 -32.43 -20.55 -3.08
N PHE A 418 -32.73 -19.25 -3.21
CA PHE A 418 -32.97 -18.60 -4.50
C PHE A 418 -31.75 -18.65 -5.44
N ILE A 419 -30.54 -18.44 -4.94
CA ILE A 419 -29.31 -18.54 -5.75
C ILE A 419 -29.14 -19.97 -6.30
N ASN A 420 -29.44 -20.98 -5.49
CA ASN A 420 -29.31 -22.38 -5.88
C ASN A 420 -30.43 -22.83 -6.84
N GLU A 421 -31.65 -22.35 -6.66
CA GLU A 421 -32.82 -22.73 -7.47
C GLU A 421 -32.94 -21.92 -8.77
N HIS A 422 -32.55 -20.64 -8.74
CA HIS A 422 -32.70 -19.67 -9.84
C HIS A 422 -31.37 -18.96 -10.19
N PRO A 423 -30.30 -19.70 -10.56
CA PRO A 423 -28.97 -19.12 -10.73
C PRO A 423 -28.88 -18.06 -11.84
N ASP A 424 -29.69 -18.19 -12.90
CA ASP A 424 -29.72 -17.24 -14.02
C ASP A 424 -30.32 -15.88 -13.65
N GLU A 425 -31.41 -15.89 -12.88
CA GLU A 425 -32.06 -14.68 -12.38
C GLU A 425 -31.20 -14.02 -11.29
N ALA A 426 -30.63 -14.83 -10.40
CA ALA A 426 -29.70 -14.36 -9.38
C ALA A 426 -28.45 -13.70 -10.00
N ALA A 427 -27.88 -14.28 -11.06
CA ALA A 427 -26.74 -13.71 -11.77
C ALA A 427 -27.07 -12.34 -12.39
N GLU A 428 -28.29 -12.15 -12.91
CA GLU A 428 -28.72 -10.86 -13.47
C GLU A 428 -28.83 -9.77 -12.42
N ILE A 429 -29.42 -10.09 -11.26
CA ILE A 429 -29.50 -9.18 -10.12
C ILE A 429 -28.09 -8.78 -9.67
N ILE A 430 -27.21 -9.77 -9.46
CA ILE A 430 -25.85 -9.54 -8.98
C ILE A 430 -25.03 -8.73 -10.00
N ALA A 431 -25.09 -9.10 -11.28
CA ALA A 431 -24.36 -8.43 -12.37
C ALA A 431 -24.67 -6.93 -12.44
N LYS A 432 -25.94 -6.55 -12.26
CA LYS A 432 -26.36 -5.15 -12.22
C LYS A 432 -25.76 -4.39 -11.04
N GLU A 433 -25.70 -5.01 -9.86
CA GLU A 433 -25.19 -4.36 -8.64
C GLU A 433 -23.67 -4.20 -8.64
N ILE A 434 -22.93 -5.19 -9.16
CA ILE A 434 -21.46 -5.16 -9.17
C ILE A 434 -20.86 -4.67 -10.49
N ASN A 435 -21.71 -4.26 -11.44
CA ASN A 435 -21.34 -3.77 -12.77
C ASN A 435 -20.37 -4.71 -13.51
N LEU A 436 -20.69 -6.00 -13.51
CA LEU A 436 -19.99 -7.05 -14.26
C LEU A 436 -20.91 -7.67 -15.31
N ASP A 437 -20.30 -8.28 -16.32
CA ASP A 437 -21.04 -9.02 -17.35
C ASP A 437 -21.80 -10.21 -16.73
N LYS A 438 -23.05 -10.44 -17.18
CA LYS A 438 -23.94 -11.47 -16.61
C LYS A 438 -23.34 -12.88 -16.76
N ASP A 439 -22.75 -13.20 -17.90
CA ASP A 439 -22.19 -14.53 -18.15
C ASP A 439 -20.94 -14.74 -17.29
N GLN A 440 -20.14 -13.69 -17.08
CA GLN A 440 -19.02 -13.73 -16.15
C GLN A 440 -19.50 -13.96 -14.70
N VAL A 441 -20.54 -13.26 -14.24
CA VAL A 441 -21.11 -13.48 -12.90
C VAL A 441 -21.64 -14.90 -12.76
N LYS A 442 -22.39 -15.38 -13.75
CA LYS A 442 -22.91 -16.76 -13.77
C LYS A 442 -21.78 -17.79 -13.69
N HIS A 443 -20.69 -17.58 -14.43
CA HIS A 443 -19.52 -18.45 -14.38
C HIS A 443 -18.89 -18.50 -12.97
N ILE A 444 -18.70 -17.35 -12.34
CA ILE A 444 -18.13 -17.24 -10.98
C ILE A 444 -19.06 -17.90 -9.96
N MET A 445 -20.37 -17.65 -10.04
CA MET A 445 -21.36 -18.26 -9.15
C MET A 445 -21.34 -19.78 -9.24
N ALA A 446 -21.20 -20.34 -10.45
CA ALA A 446 -21.13 -21.78 -10.65
C ALA A 446 -19.89 -22.44 -10.03
N GLN A 447 -18.85 -21.67 -9.67
CA GLN A 447 -17.69 -22.19 -8.94
C GLN A 447 -17.94 -22.29 -7.44
N ASN A 448 -18.85 -21.48 -6.89
CA ASN A 448 -19.09 -21.39 -5.45
C ASN A 448 -20.09 -22.43 -4.97
N LYS A 449 -19.98 -22.83 -3.70
CA LYS A 449 -20.99 -23.63 -3.00
C LYS A 449 -21.74 -22.74 -2.01
N TYR A 450 -22.98 -22.38 -2.34
CA TYR A 450 -23.85 -21.57 -1.48
C TYR A 450 -24.57 -22.47 -0.48
N ASP A 451 -24.03 -22.55 0.73
CA ASP A 451 -24.54 -23.40 1.81
C ASP A 451 -24.31 -22.70 3.15
N MET A 452 -25.36 -22.65 3.97
CA MET A 452 -25.33 -22.06 5.29
C MET A 452 -25.06 -23.08 6.41
N LYS A 453 -24.71 -24.33 6.06
CA LYS A 453 -24.38 -25.37 7.03
C LYS A 453 -23.19 -25.00 7.91
N PHE A 454 -23.46 -24.91 9.20
CA PHE A 454 -22.50 -24.80 10.27
C PHE A 454 -22.15 -26.22 10.74
N ASP A 455 -21.13 -26.81 10.13
CA ASP A 455 -20.73 -28.20 10.34
C ASP A 455 -19.23 -28.34 10.67
N ALA A 456 -18.77 -29.58 10.84
CA ALA A 456 -17.36 -29.88 11.12
C ALA A 456 -16.43 -29.41 10.00
N HIS A 457 -16.89 -29.36 8.74
CA HIS A 457 -16.10 -28.88 7.61
C HIS A 457 -15.88 -27.37 7.69
N PHE A 458 -16.94 -26.60 7.97
CA PHE A 458 -16.83 -25.16 8.24
C PHE A 458 -15.87 -24.87 9.41
N LYS A 459 -16.01 -25.59 10.52
CA LYS A 459 -15.13 -25.46 11.69
C LYS A 459 -13.67 -25.77 11.35
N ALA A 460 -13.42 -26.81 10.55
CA ALA A 460 -12.07 -27.18 10.12
C ALA A 460 -11.45 -26.07 9.24
N ALA A 461 -12.21 -25.54 8.28
CA ALA A 461 -11.78 -24.43 7.44
C ALA A 461 -11.43 -23.17 8.26
N CYS A 462 -12.24 -22.86 9.29
CA CYS A 462 -11.90 -21.76 10.20
C CYS A 462 -10.61 -22.04 10.99
N THR A 463 -10.44 -23.25 11.51
CA THR A 463 -9.26 -23.62 12.29
C THR A 463 -7.97 -23.57 11.45
N GLU A 464 -8.06 -23.96 10.18
CA GLU A 464 -6.96 -23.87 9.24
C GLU A 464 -6.58 -22.41 8.95
N MET A 465 -7.58 -21.57 8.68
CA MET A 465 -7.35 -20.14 8.46
C MET A 465 -6.71 -19.48 9.68
N SER A 466 -7.14 -19.81 10.90
CA SER A 466 -6.59 -19.22 12.11
C SER A 466 -5.15 -19.71 12.37
N ALA A 467 -4.85 -20.96 12.07
CA ALA A 467 -3.48 -21.49 12.12
C ALA A 467 -2.57 -20.76 11.11
N PHE A 468 -3.04 -20.56 9.88
CA PHE A 468 -2.31 -19.79 8.87
C PHE A 468 -2.05 -18.34 9.33
N MET A 469 -3.04 -17.68 9.92
CA MET A 469 -2.87 -16.33 10.44
C MET A 469 -1.88 -16.26 11.61
N LEU A 470 -1.84 -17.27 12.47
CA LEU A 470 -0.87 -17.37 13.56
C LEU A 470 0.55 -17.56 13.03
N GLU A 471 0.73 -18.46 12.05
CA GLU A 471 2.04 -18.72 11.42
C GLU A 471 2.59 -17.46 10.74
N MET A 472 1.72 -16.71 10.07
CA MET A 472 2.04 -15.43 9.45
C MET A 472 2.25 -14.30 10.48
N LYS A 473 2.15 -14.60 11.78
CA LYS A 473 2.26 -13.66 12.92
C LYS A 473 1.25 -12.50 12.86
N ASN A 474 0.10 -12.74 12.25
CA ASN A 474 -0.98 -11.74 12.14
C ASN A 474 -1.90 -11.76 13.35
N ILE A 475 -1.97 -12.88 14.07
CA ILE A 475 -2.68 -12.99 15.34
C ILE A 475 -1.70 -13.46 16.42
N PRO A 476 -1.82 -12.95 17.66
CA PRO A 476 -0.89 -13.31 18.73
C PRO A 476 -1.09 -14.74 19.23
N THR A 477 -2.31 -15.26 19.13
CA THR A 477 -2.68 -16.62 19.56
C THR A 477 -3.78 -17.15 18.64
N ASN A 478 -3.93 -18.47 18.58
CA ASN A 478 -5.04 -19.10 17.88
C ASN A 478 -6.32 -18.97 18.74
N PRO A 479 -7.35 -18.21 18.30
CA PRO A 479 -8.56 -18.05 19.08
C PRO A 479 -9.35 -19.37 19.12
N ASP A 480 -9.96 -19.66 20.26
CA ASP A 480 -10.90 -20.78 20.39
C ASP A 480 -12.13 -20.51 19.52
N PHE A 481 -12.42 -21.43 18.60
CA PHE A 481 -13.56 -21.37 17.67
C PHE A 481 -14.89 -21.07 18.39
N THR A 482 -15.11 -21.64 19.57
CA THR A 482 -16.34 -21.44 20.35
C THR A 482 -16.47 -20.02 20.91
N LYS A 483 -15.36 -19.28 21.00
CA LYS A 483 -15.36 -17.90 21.49
C LYS A 483 -15.74 -16.89 20.42
N TYR A 484 -15.65 -17.22 19.13
CA TYR A 484 -15.98 -16.29 18.04
C TYR A 484 -17.01 -16.82 17.06
N ALA A 485 -17.56 -18.02 17.28
CA ALA A 485 -18.68 -18.54 16.51
C ALA A 485 -19.85 -18.90 17.43
N ASP A 486 -21.05 -18.48 17.04
CA ASP A 486 -22.30 -18.72 17.78
C ASP A 486 -23.43 -19.12 16.81
N PRO A 487 -23.67 -20.43 16.62
CA PRO A 487 -24.71 -20.90 15.71
C PRO A 487 -26.11 -20.89 16.34
N SER A 488 -26.30 -20.36 17.56
CA SER A 488 -27.59 -20.46 18.27
C SER A 488 -28.75 -19.84 17.50
N SER A 489 -28.52 -18.68 16.87
CA SER A 489 -29.52 -17.99 16.07
C SER A 489 -29.81 -18.72 14.76
N LEU A 490 -28.78 -19.30 14.13
CA LEU A 490 -28.94 -20.13 12.95
C LEU A 490 -29.72 -21.41 13.25
N LYS A 491 -29.38 -22.11 14.35
CA LYS A 491 -30.08 -23.31 14.82
C LYS A 491 -31.55 -23.03 15.13
N ALA A 492 -31.87 -21.85 15.65
CA ALA A 492 -33.24 -21.42 15.91
C ALA A 492 -34.03 -21.10 14.62
N VAL A 493 -33.35 -20.69 13.55
CA VAL A 493 -33.96 -20.47 12.23
C VAL A 493 -34.18 -21.79 11.50
N ASP A 494 -33.17 -22.67 11.50
CA ASP A 494 -33.23 -23.99 10.89
C ASP A 494 -32.23 -24.92 11.59
N ALA A 495 -32.75 -25.87 12.37
CA ALA A 495 -31.93 -26.80 13.14
C ALA A 495 -31.14 -27.76 12.24
N SER A 496 -31.56 -27.99 11.00
CA SER A 496 -30.86 -28.88 10.07
C SER A 496 -29.54 -28.28 9.53
N LEU A 497 -29.37 -26.97 9.65
CA LEU A 497 -28.16 -26.26 9.23
C LEU A 497 -27.04 -26.31 10.26
N VAL A 498 -27.28 -26.84 11.45
CA VAL A 498 -26.26 -26.88 12.52
C VAL A 498 -26.05 -28.32 12.97
N THR A 499 -24.89 -28.87 12.66
CA THR A 499 -24.47 -30.21 13.07
C THR A 499 -23.26 -30.12 13.98
N GLU A 500 -23.23 -30.96 15.03
CA GLU A 500 -22.14 -30.96 16.02
C GLU A 500 -20.81 -31.49 15.48
#